data_AF-A0A3G8Y0B6-F1
#
_entry.id   AF-A0A3G8Y0B6-F1
#
_cell.length_a   1.000
_cell.length_b   1.000
_cell.length_c   1.000
_cell.angle_alpha   90.00
_cell.angle_beta   90.00
_cell.angle_gamma   90.00
#
_symmetry.space_group_name_H-M   'P 1'
#
loop_
_entity.id
_entity.type
_entity.pdbx_description
1 polymer ?
#
loop_
_entity_poly.entity_id
_entity_poly.type
_entity_poly.pdbx_seq_one_letter_code
_entity_poly.pdbx_strand_id
1 'polypeptide(L)'
;MKNIDPKTPLWKLTVEEYLELMRSICPENQYAFGLKGLANILGCSISKASEIKSSGILDEAIIQRGNIIIIDKKKALKLFAAK
;
A
#
# COMPACT_ATOMS: atom_id res chain seq x y z
N MET A 1 4.80 14.21 17.70
CA MET A 1 6.01 13.38 17.80
C MET A 1 6.65 13.69 19.14
N LYS A 2 6.64 12.74 20.08
CA LYS A 2 7.47 12.86 21.28
C LYS A 2 8.94 12.91 20.81
N ASN A 3 9.75 13.80 21.38
CA ASN A 3 11.16 13.93 21.02
C ASN A 3 11.95 12.77 21.67
N ILE A 4 12.07 11.64 20.96
CA ILE A 4 12.81 10.47 21.42
C ILE A 4 14.29 10.68 21.08
N ASP A 5 15.16 10.69 22.10
CA ASP A 5 16.62 10.72 21.88
C ASP A 5 17.06 9.44 21.14
N PRO A 6 17.69 9.54 19.95
CA PRO A 6 18.19 8.39 19.18
C PRO A 6 19.17 7.49 19.92
N LYS A 7 19.79 7.96 21.03
CA LYS A 7 20.67 7.16 21.88
C LYS A 7 19.93 6.35 22.95
N THR A 8 18.61 6.52 23.07
CA THR A 8 17.78 5.74 23.99
C THR A 8 17.77 4.28 23.56
N PRO A 9 18.19 3.34 24.43
CA PRO A 9 18.14 1.93 24.08
C PRO A 9 16.69 1.41 24.03
N LEU A 10 16.41 0.51 23.08
CA LEU A 10 15.05 0.07 22.73
C LEU A 10 14.23 -0.48 23.92
N TRP A 11 14.87 -1.14 24.89
CA TRP A 11 14.21 -1.71 26.07
C TRP A 11 13.66 -0.67 27.06
N LYS A 12 14.08 0.60 26.93
CA LYS A 12 13.53 1.71 27.72
C LYS A 12 12.27 2.31 27.09
N LEU A 13 11.92 1.91 25.87
CA LEU A 13 10.71 2.38 25.20
C LEU A 13 9.49 1.66 25.76
N THR A 14 8.42 2.41 25.94
CA THR A 14 7.10 1.85 26.14
C THR A 14 6.58 1.21 24.85
N VAL A 15 5.60 0.32 24.98
CA VAL A 15 4.95 -0.31 23.81
C VAL A 15 4.31 0.75 22.90
N GLU A 16 3.74 1.82 23.47
CA GLU A 16 3.18 2.94 22.72
C GLU A 16 4.25 3.63 21.85
N GLU A 17 5.39 3.99 22.44
CA GLU A 17 6.50 4.66 21.73
C GLU A 17 7.10 3.74 20.65
N TYR A 18 7.24 2.45 20.93
CA TYR A 18 7.71 1.47 19.97
C TYR A 18 6.77 1.36 18.76
N LEU A 19 5.45 1.31 18.99
CA LEU A 19 4.45 1.26 17.91
C LEU A 19 4.46 2.54 17.07
N GLU A 20 4.62 3.72 17.70
CA GLU A 20 4.73 5.00 16.98
C GLU A 20 5.98 5.03 16.08
N LEU A 21 7.13 4.59 16.61
CA LEU A 21 8.37 4.48 15.85
C LEU A 21 8.22 3.50 14.67
N MET A 22 7.66 2.32 14.90
CA MET A 22 7.45 1.31 13.86
C MET A 22 6.55 1.80 12.73
N ARG A 23 5.51 2.60 13.03
CA ARG A 23 4.66 3.21 11.99
C ARG A 23 5.41 4.19 11.10
N SER A 24 6.46 4.85 11.62
CA SER A 24 7.30 5.76 10.85
C SER A 24 8.32 5.04 9.96
N ILE A 25 8.87 3.90 10.42
CA ILE A 25 9.93 3.15 9.73
C ILE A 25 9.34 2.19 8.69
N CYS A 26 8.22 1.56 9.04
CA CYS A 26 7.52 0.61 8.19
C CYS A 26 6.20 1.25 7.75
N PRO A 27 6.19 2.15 6.76
CA PRO A 27 4.94 2.57 6.16
C PRO A 27 4.24 1.29 5.67
N GLU A 28 2.99 1.10 6.11
CA GLU A 28 2.12 0.01 5.63
C GLU A 28 2.33 -0.18 4.14
N ASN A 29 2.54 -1.40 3.64
CA ASN A 29 2.81 -1.69 2.22
C ASN A 29 1.85 -0.92 1.29
N GLN A 30 2.23 0.30 0.88
CA GLN A 30 1.36 1.26 0.19
C GLN A 30 1.11 0.82 -1.25
N TYR A 31 2.05 0.05 -1.80
CA TYR A 31 2.01 -0.40 -3.17
C TYR A 31 1.78 -1.92 -3.26
N ALA A 32 1.10 -2.33 -4.32
CA ALA A 32 1.08 -3.71 -4.79
C ALA A 32 1.70 -3.79 -6.19
N PHE A 33 2.06 -5.00 -6.58
CA PHE A 33 2.83 -5.24 -7.80
C PHE A 33 2.13 -6.27 -8.69
N GLY A 34 2.06 -5.96 -9.98
CA GLY A 34 1.47 -6.84 -10.98
C GLY A 34 -0.05 -7.04 -10.85
N LEU A 35 -0.60 -7.83 -11.77
CA LEU A 35 -2.01 -8.21 -11.75
C LEU A 35 -2.38 -9.05 -10.52
N LYS A 36 -1.45 -9.86 -10.01
CA LYS A 36 -1.65 -10.62 -8.76
C LYS A 36 -1.80 -9.70 -7.56
N GLY A 37 -0.99 -8.62 -7.49
CA GLY A 37 -1.13 -7.59 -6.47
C GLY A 37 -2.49 -6.89 -6.54
N LEU A 38 -2.95 -6.56 -7.75
CA LEU A 38 -4.27 -5.97 -7.97
C LEU A 38 -5.40 -6.90 -7.51
N ALA A 39 -5.34 -8.18 -7.91
CA ALA A 39 -6.31 -9.19 -7.54
C ALA A 39 -6.41 -9.36 -6.02
N ASN A 40 -5.26 -9.35 -5.33
CA ASN A 40 -5.21 -9.42 -3.87
C ASN A 40 -5.83 -8.20 -3.18
N ILE A 41 -5.64 -6.98 -3.72
CA ILE A 41 -6.26 -5.76 -3.18
C ILE A 41 -7.78 -5.83 -3.30
N LEU A 42 -8.27 -6.27 -4.47
CA LEU A 42 -9.71 -6.29 -4.79
C LEU A 42 -10.42 -7.56 -4.30
N GLY A 43 -9.69 -8.55 -3.79
CA GLY A 43 -10.24 -9.84 -3.37
C GLY A 43 -10.88 -10.63 -4.52
N CYS A 44 -10.36 -10.52 -5.74
CA CYS A 44 -10.94 -11.11 -6.95
C CYS A 44 -9.96 -12.01 -7.72
N SER A 45 -10.44 -12.66 -8.78
CA SER A 45 -9.57 -13.45 -9.66
C SER A 45 -8.63 -12.56 -10.47
N ILE A 46 -7.50 -13.14 -10.94
CA ILE A 46 -6.54 -12.41 -11.80
C ILE A 46 -7.20 -11.92 -13.09
N SER A 47 -8.06 -12.75 -13.70
CA SER A 47 -8.82 -12.38 -14.90
C SER A 47 -9.70 -11.16 -14.64
N LYS A 48 -10.41 -11.13 -13.50
CA LYS A 48 -11.26 -10.00 -13.13
C LYS A 48 -10.46 -8.74 -12.84
N ALA A 49 -9.32 -8.86 -12.15
CA ALA A 49 -8.39 -7.77 -11.95
C ALA A 49 -7.86 -7.21 -13.28
N SER A 50 -7.61 -8.07 -14.27
CA SER A 50 -7.20 -7.65 -15.61
C SER A 50 -8.31 -6.88 -16.34
N GLU A 51 -9.56 -7.34 -16.27
CA GLU A 51 -10.71 -6.62 -16.83
C GLU A 51 -10.85 -5.23 -16.21
N ILE A 52 -10.78 -5.14 -14.87
CA ILE A 52 -10.90 -3.87 -14.14
C ILE A 52 -9.75 -2.94 -14.52
N LYS A 53 -8.53 -3.45 -14.63
CA LYS A 53 -7.38 -2.67 -15.13
C LYS A 53 -7.65 -2.15 -16.55
N SER A 54 -8.09 -3.01 -17.46
CA SER A 54 -8.36 -2.62 -18.86
C SER A 54 -9.54 -1.65 -19.00
N SER A 55 -10.44 -1.59 -18.01
CA SER A 55 -11.55 -0.63 -18.00
C SER A 55 -11.12 0.82 -17.73
N GLY A 56 -9.87 1.06 -17.32
CA GLY A 56 -9.31 2.39 -17.06
C GLY A 56 -9.72 3.01 -15.72
N ILE A 57 -10.60 2.38 -14.93
CA ILE A 57 -11.10 2.91 -13.65
C ILE A 57 -9.96 3.19 -12.66
N LEU A 58 -8.88 2.43 -12.73
CA LEU A 58 -7.76 2.49 -11.79
C LEU A 58 -6.50 3.16 -12.37
N ASP A 59 -6.58 3.77 -13.56
CA ASP A 59 -5.40 4.30 -14.26
C ASP A 59 -4.63 5.31 -13.41
N GLU A 60 -5.33 6.16 -12.66
CA GLU A 60 -4.68 7.13 -11.78
C GLU A 60 -3.95 6.50 -10.56
N ALA A 61 -4.28 5.25 -10.22
CA ALA A 61 -3.64 4.49 -9.15
C ALA A 61 -2.58 3.51 -9.67
N ILE A 62 -2.43 3.37 -10.98
CA ILE A 62 -1.54 2.40 -11.61
C ILE A 62 -0.42 3.13 -12.35
N ILE A 63 0.83 2.77 -12.04
CA ILE A 63 2.01 3.16 -12.78
C ILE A 63 2.49 1.93 -13.54
N GLN A 64 2.48 1.98 -14.86
CA GLN A 64 2.94 0.88 -15.72
C GLN A 64 4.11 1.32 -16.60
N ARG A 65 5.19 0.52 -16.61
CA ARG A 65 6.29 0.60 -17.58
C ARG A 65 6.54 -0.79 -18.16
N GLY A 66 6.10 -0.99 -19.41
CA GLY A 66 6.10 -2.32 -20.02
C GLY A 66 5.28 -3.32 -19.21
N ASN A 67 5.90 -4.41 -18.77
CA ASN A 67 5.26 -5.45 -17.96
C ASN A 67 5.34 -5.20 -16.45
N ILE A 68 5.98 -4.10 -16.03
CA ILE A 68 6.07 -3.71 -14.63
C ILE A 68 4.85 -2.87 -14.29
N ILE A 69 4.07 -3.33 -13.32
CA ILE A 69 2.85 -2.65 -12.85
C ILE A 69 3.03 -2.39 -11.35
N ILE A 70 2.96 -1.13 -10.95
CA ILE A 70 2.99 -0.66 -9.57
C ILE A 70 1.65 -0.01 -9.27
N ILE A 71 1.03 -0.35 -8.15
CA ILE A 71 -0.35 0.01 -7.85
C ILE A 71 -0.41 0.62 -6.46
N ASP A 72 -0.87 1.87 -6.34
CA ASP A 72 -1.18 2.46 -5.05
C ASP A 72 -2.46 1.83 -4.49
N LYS A 73 -2.34 1.10 -3.37
CA LYS A 73 -3.46 0.37 -2.75
C LYS A 73 -4.55 1.31 -2.28
N LYS A 74 -4.19 2.40 -1.61
CA LYS A 74 -5.15 3.32 -0.99
C LYS A 74 -5.90 4.08 -2.08
N LYS A 75 -5.18 4.52 -3.12
CA LYS A 75 -5.80 5.20 -4.26
C LYS A 75 -6.69 4.24 -5.08
N ALA A 76 -6.23 3.02 -5.34
CA ALA A 76 -7.01 2.03 -6.09
C ALA A 76 -8.35 1.70 -5.40
N LEU A 77 -8.36 1.48 -4.08
CA LEU A 77 -9.59 1.24 -3.33
C LEU A 77 -10.54 2.44 -3.35
N LYS A 78 -10.01 3.66 -3.22
CA LYS A 78 -10.81 4.89 -3.30
C LYS A 78 -11.46 5.06 -4.67
N LEU A 79 -10.70 4.89 -5.75
CA LEU A 79 -11.21 5.00 -7.12
C LEU A 79 -12.26 3.93 -7.42
N PHE A 80 -12.06 2.72 -6.90
CA PHE A 80 -13.03 1.64 -7.05
C PHE A 80 -14.34 1.91 -6.30
N ALA A 81 -14.27 2.49 -5.10
CA ALA A 81 -15.42 2.81 -4.27
C ALA A 81 -16.16 4.09 -4.67
N ALA A 82 -15.52 4.99 -5.42
CA ALA A 82 -16.11 6.26 -5.87
C ALA A 82 -17.12 6.08 -7.03
N LYS A 83 -17.48 4.84 -7.37
CA LYS A 83 -18.35 4.50 -8.49
C LYS A 83 -19.64 3.82 -8.01
#